data_AF-A0A176Z9V0-F1
#
_entry.id   AF-A0A176Z9V0-F1
#
_cell.length_a   1.000
_cell.length_b   1.000
_cell.length_c   1.000
_cell.angle_alpha   90.00
_cell.angle_beta   90.00
_cell.angle_gamma   90.00
#
_symmetry.space_group_name_H-M   'P 1'
#
loop_
_entity.id
_entity.type
_entity.pdbx_description
1 polymer ?
#
loop_
_entity_poly.entity_id
_entity_poly.type
_entity_poly.pdbx_seq_one_letter_code
_entity_poly.pdbx_strand_id
1 'polypeptide(L)'
;MLYFWKDLDVSLREIARVLKPGGRLGLLFRTKADPAAIASFPAEIYRFPELAEVTVALEQAGLNVHAASDRTNEPVLLIAGR
;
A
#
# COMPACT_ATOMS: atom_id res chain seq x y z
N MET A 1 1.36 -8.73 -3.40
CA MET A 1 0.85 -8.13 -4.67
C MET A 1 1.37 -6.73 -4.88
N LEU A 2 1.33 -5.85 -3.87
CA LEU A 2 1.77 -4.47 -3.99
C LEU A 2 3.23 -4.32 -4.49
N TYR A 3 4.12 -5.24 -4.12
CA TYR A 3 5.55 -5.22 -4.52
C TYR A 3 5.82 -5.38 -6.02
N PHE A 4 4.81 -5.76 -6.81
CA PHE A 4 4.91 -5.93 -8.26
C PHE A 4 4.31 -4.76 -9.05
N TRP A 5 3.71 -3.80 -8.35
CA TRP A 5 3.04 -2.68 -9.01
C TRP A 5 4.08 -1.66 -9.44
N LYS A 6 4.31 -1.57 -10.76
CA LYS A 6 5.27 -0.62 -11.34
C LYS A 6 4.87 0.84 -11.11
N ASP A 7 3.57 1.10 -11.15
CA ASP A 7 2.98 2.42 -10.96
C ASP A 7 1.83 2.31 -9.95
N LEU A 8 2.12 2.69 -8.71
CA LEU A 8 1.18 2.62 -7.60
C LEU A 8 0.01 3.58 -7.84
N ASP A 9 0.27 4.78 -8.35
CA ASP A 9 -0.71 5.85 -8.53
C ASP A 9 -1.74 5.49 -9.59
N VAL A 10 -1.32 4.94 -10.73
CA VAL A 10 -2.23 4.47 -11.78
C VAL A 10 -3.11 3.34 -11.25
N SER A 11 -2.50 2.38 -10.55
CA SER A 11 -3.21 1.21 -10.02
C SER A 11 -4.27 1.61 -8.98
N LEU A 12 -3.91 2.53 -8.06
CA LEU A 12 -4.83 3.00 -7.03
C LEU A 12 -5.95 3.87 -7.59
N ARG A 13 -5.68 4.69 -8.62
CA ARG A 13 -6.74 5.45 -9.32
C ARG A 13 -7.77 4.55 -9.96
N GLU A 14 -7.35 3.46 -10.60
CA GLU A 14 -8.29 2.50 -11.19
C GLU A 14 -9.12 1.78 -10.13
N ILE A 15 -8.51 1.42 -9.00
CA ILE A 15 -9.25 0.83 -7.87
C ILE A 15 -10.27 1.83 -7.31
N ALA A 16 -9.87 3.09 -7.08
CA ALA A 16 -10.76 4.13 -6.62
C ALA A 16 -11.92 4.33 -7.59
N ARG A 17 -11.67 4.34 -8.91
CA ARG A 17 -12.69 4.48 -9.96
C ARG A 17 -13.80 3.44 -9.85
N VAL A 18 -13.47 2.18 -9.57
CA VAL A 18 -14.42 1.06 -9.53
C VAL A 18 -15.01 0.76 -8.14
N LEU A 19 -14.50 1.41 -7.09
CA LEU A 19 -14.98 1.20 -5.72
C LEU A 19 -16.42 1.73 -5.58
N LYS A 20 -17.33 0.85 -5.13
CA LYS A 20 -18.73 1.20 -4.86
C LYS A 20 -18.83 2.19 -3.69
N PRO A 21 -19.90 3.02 -3.63
CA PRO A 21 -20.19 3.83 -2.45
C PRO A 21 -20.18 2.98 -1.16
N GLY A 22 -19.47 3.45 -0.13
CA GLY A 22 -19.28 2.73 1.14
C GLY A 22 -18.27 1.56 1.08
N GLY A 23 -17.72 1.24 -0.09
CA GLY A 23 -16.66 0.25 -0.24
C GLY A 23 -15.37 0.67 0.43
N ARG A 24 -14.57 -0.32 0.86
CA ARG A 24 -13.25 -0.10 1.46
C ARG A 24 -12.19 -0.92 0.72
N LEU A 25 -11.00 -0.34 0.59
CA LEU A 25 -9.79 -1.00 0.14
C LEU A 25 -8.95 -1.38 1.36
N GLY A 26 -8.62 -2.66 1.48
CA GLY A 26 -7.64 -3.17 2.44
C GLY A 26 -6.34 -3.54 1.76
N LEU A 27 -5.22 -2.99 2.23
CA LEU A 27 -3.88 -3.33 1.77
C LEU A 27 -3.08 -3.93 2.93
N LEU A 28 -2.61 -5.17 2.76
CA LEU A 28 -1.71 -5.84 3.69
C LEU A 28 -0.34 -6.03 3.03
N PHE A 29 0.69 -5.36 3.54
CA PHE A 29 2.03 -5.37 2.95
C PHE A 29 3.12 -5.05 3.98
N ARG A 30 4.36 -5.46 3.70
CA ARG A 30 5.56 -5.09 4.44
C ARG A 30 6.13 -3.81 3.85
N THR A 31 6.67 -2.95 4.71
CA THR A 31 7.33 -1.71 4.33
C THR A 31 8.85 -1.88 4.32
N LYS A 32 9.57 -0.82 3.93
CA LYS A 32 11.03 -0.76 4.08
C LYS A 32 11.53 -0.85 5.53
N ALA A 33 10.63 -0.69 6.51
CA ALA A 33 10.94 -0.81 7.93
C ALA A 33 11.13 -2.27 8.41
N ASP A 34 11.12 -3.26 7.51
CA ASP A 34 11.40 -4.67 7.79
C ASP A 34 12.58 -5.20 6.95
N PRO A 35 13.83 -4.83 7.31
CA PRO A 35 15.01 -5.21 6.55
C PRO A 35 15.25 -6.72 6.50
N ALA A 36 14.85 -7.46 7.53
CA ALA A 36 15.01 -8.91 7.60
C ALA A 36 14.15 -9.62 6.56
N ALA A 37 12.89 -9.18 6.37
CA ALA A 37 12.05 -9.72 5.31
C ALA A 37 12.56 -9.33 3.92
N ILE A 38 12.98 -8.07 3.73
CA ILE A 38 13.45 -7.57 2.42
C ILE A 38 14.67 -8.33 1.92
N ALA A 39 15.60 -8.68 2.81
CA ALA A 39 16.81 -9.43 2.48
C ALA A 39 16.53 -10.80 1.81
N SER A 40 15.31 -11.33 1.96
CA SER A 40 14.90 -12.60 1.34
C SER A 40 14.40 -12.45 -0.11
N PHE A 41 14.35 -11.24 -0.67
CA PHE A 41 13.78 -10.98 -1.99
C PHE A 41 14.76 -10.22 -2.93
N PRO A 42 14.85 -10.61 -4.21
CA PRO A 42 15.68 -9.89 -5.19
C PRO A 42 15.20 -8.44 -5.44
N ALA A 43 16.08 -7.47 -5.24
CA ALA A 43 15.75 -6.05 -5.32
C ALA A 43 15.38 -5.59 -6.75
N GLU A 44 15.83 -6.32 -7.77
CA GLU A 44 15.51 -6.08 -9.18
C GLU A 44 14.08 -6.50 -9.55
N ILE A 45 13.42 -7.30 -8.71
CA ILE A 45 12.03 -7.76 -8.91
C ILE A 45 11.08 -7.07 -7.94
N TYR A 46 11.48 -6.88 -6.69
CA TYR A 46 10.59 -6.45 -5.60
C TYR A 46 10.90 -5.04 -5.11
N ARG A 47 9.89 -4.16 -5.14
CA ARG A 47 9.94 -2.86 -4.47
C ARG A 47 9.05 -2.89 -3.23
N PHE A 48 9.66 -2.74 -2.06
CA PHE A 48 8.94 -2.50 -0.81
C PHE A 48 8.76 -0.98 -0.64
N PRO A 49 7.54 -0.45 -0.48
CA PRO A 49 7.31 0.97 -0.30
C PRO A 49 7.51 1.41 1.15
N GLU A 50 7.62 2.72 1.38
CA GLU A 50 7.39 3.29 2.71
C GLU A 50 5.89 3.34 3.03
N LEU A 51 5.51 3.32 4.31
CA LEU A 51 4.10 3.50 4.69
C LEU A 51 3.56 4.85 4.17
N ALA A 52 4.33 5.92 4.35
CA ALA A 52 3.96 7.25 3.90
C ALA A 52 3.77 7.34 2.37
N GLU A 53 4.57 6.60 1.59
CA GLU A 53 4.43 6.54 0.12
C GLU A 53 3.06 5.98 -0.27
N VAL A 54 2.62 4.90 0.39
CA VAL A 54 1.31 4.29 0.11
C VAL A 54 0.16 5.16 0.59
N THR A 55 0.30 5.80 1.77
CA THR A 55 -0.71 6.73 2.30
C THR A 55 -0.93 7.91 1.34
N VAL A 56 0.14 8.57 0.89
CA VAL A 56 0.05 9.70 -0.05
C VAL A 56 -0.57 9.27 -1.38
N ALA A 57 -0.17 8.10 -1.91
CA ALA A 57 -0.73 7.60 -3.17
C ALA A 57 -2.23 7.27 -3.07
N LEU A 58 -2.70 6.77 -1.91
CA LEU A 58 -4.13 6.57 -1.64
C LEU A 58 -4.90 7.90 -1.64
N GLU A 59 -4.38 8.90 -0.92
CA GLU A 59 -4.99 10.22 -0.84
C GLU A 59 -5.05 10.91 -2.21
N GLN A 60 -3.99 10.81 -3.01
CA GLN A 60 -3.94 11.32 -4.38
C GLN A 60 -4.91 10.59 -5.33
N ALA A 61 -5.22 9.31 -5.05
CA ALA A 61 -6.25 8.56 -5.76
C ALA A 61 -7.69 8.92 -5.30
N GLY A 62 -7.84 9.82 -4.33
CA GLY A 62 -9.13 10.21 -3.77
C GLY A 62 -9.69 9.20 -2.76
N LEU A 63 -8.82 8.42 -2.11
CA LEU A 63 -9.18 7.51 -1.03
C LEU A 63 -8.64 8.05 0.31
N ASN A 64 -9.53 8.21 1.27
CA ASN A 64 -9.23 8.61 2.64
C ASN A 64 -8.75 7.41 3.45
N VAL A 65 -7.59 7.53 4.12
CA VAL A 65 -7.07 6.49 5.01
C VAL A 65 -7.81 6.54 6.35
N HIS A 66 -8.40 5.42 6.76
CA HIS A 66 -9.19 5.30 7.99
C HIS A 66 -8.45 4.61 9.12
N ALA A 67 -7.54 3.68 8.79
CA ALA A 67 -6.74 2.96 9.77
C ALA A 67 -5.43 2.50 9.14
N ALA A 68 -4.35 2.61 9.89
CA ALA A 68 -3.05 2.03 9.58
C ALA A 68 -2.54 1.34 10.84
N SER A 69 -2.15 0.08 10.74
CA SER A 69 -1.30 -0.51 11.78
C SER A 69 0.12 0.01 11.59
N ASP A 70 0.72 0.59 12.62
CA ASP A 70 2.11 1.05 12.57
C ASP A 70 2.95 0.24 13.55
N ARG A 71 3.59 -0.82 13.03
CA ARG A 71 4.44 -1.72 13.80
C ARG A 71 5.70 -2.03 13.00
N THR A 72 6.85 -1.74 13.59
CA THR A 72 8.16 -2.05 13.01
C THR A 72 8.32 -3.55 12.83
N ASN A 73 8.88 -3.97 11.68
CA ASN A 73 9.12 -5.38 11.31
C ASN A 73 7.85 -6.26 11.18
N GLU A 74 6.65 -5.69 11.19
CA GLU A 74 5.39 -6.41 10.96
C GLU A 74 4.72 -5.94 9.66
N PRO A 75 3.93 -6.79 8.98
CA PRO A 75 3.07 -6.34 7.90
C PRO A 75 2.10 -5.25 8.37
N VAL A 76 1.98 -4.19 7.58
CA VAL A 76 1.02 -3.11 7.77
C VAL A 76 -0.30 -3.46 7.10
N LEU A 77 -1.40 -3.31 7.84
CA LEU A 77 -2.75 -3.23 7.31
C LEU A 77 -3.16 -1.75 7.19
N LEU A 78 -3.45 -1.32 5.96
CA LEU A 78 -4.08 -0.04 5.64
C LEU A 78 -5.52 -0.26 5.19
N ILE A 79 -6.45 0.51 5.73
CA ILE A 79 -7.86 0.55 5.29
C ILE A 79 -8.18 1.95 4.77
N ALA A 80 -8.66 2.05 3.53
CA ALA A 80 -9.06 3.32 2.91
C ALA A 80 -10.43 3.23 2.23
N GLY A 81 -11.10 4.36 2.06
CA GLY A 81 -12.42 4.47 1.42
C GLY A 81 -12.64 5.87 0.80
N ARG A 82 -13.72 6.07 0.05
CA ARG A 82 -14.11 7.40 -0.44
C ARG A 82 -14.76 8.21 0.68
#